data_AF-A0A8C5E4P9-F1
#
_entry.id   AF-A0A8C5E4P9-F1
#
_cell.length_a   1.000
_cell.length_b   1.000
_cell.length_c   1.000
_cell.angle_alpha   90.00
_cell.angle_beta   90.00
_cell.angle_gamma   90.00
#
_symmetry.space_group_name_H-M   'P 1'
#
loop_
_entity.id
_entity.type
_entity.pdbx_description
1 polymer ?
#
loop_
_entity_poly.entity_id
_entity_poly.type
_entity_poly.pdbx_seq_one_letter_code
_entity_poly.pdbx_strand_id
1 'polypeptide(L)'
;SKQFLAILVMLLLNMGLLKTLSVCVYAPWCGHCRQLEPVYAEAAGKLKKEVPALRLAKVDTTEEKELAEEFEIGSFPTLKMFMNGDRKTPVDYSGKRTVEGITQWMKRHSGPGAPTLDSVKSAAQFIDAHNLTVVGFFHSVDSDEAKAFKEVSLEVTDVEFGLTATPEVFQEYEVKASSVVLFKKFDDGRADFLLPEDGKLEKSNLTTFIAENSMELIIPFSQESADKIFSSNIHLHSLLFINSTVESQKTLLEQSKVVAKEFKGKMLFIVIDVTAALSHVLTYFGVSEEDAPTARVINMDTAKKFSIASEDLTALNLSCCFVSSVLQPYYRSEEIPEDWDKKPVKVLVGKNFDSVTQNSSKNVFVEFYAPWCGHCKELSPIWDQLGEKYADHDDIIIAKMDATANEVEALTIDGFPTLKYFPAGGKEISDVCCGEKTTNFLKWTKSTFITLSPVCLTADIILKITQVECKSKEKRRPG
;
A
#
# COMPACT_ATOMS: atom_id res chain seq x y z
N SER A 1 11.52 23.50 -34.01
CA SER A 1 10.70 23.60 -32.79
C SER A 1 10.25 22.20 -32.40
N LYS A 2 9.97 21.93 -31.12
CA LYS A 2 9.44 20.63 -30.64
C LYS A 2 8.09 20.28 -31.30
N GLN A 3 7.33 21.29 -31.74
CA GLN A 3 6.09 21.18 -32.53
C GLN A 3 6.25 20.44 -33.87
N PHE A 4 7.37 20.65 -34.58
CA PHE A 4 7.61 19.97 -35.86
C PHE A 4 7.71 18.45 -35.71
N LEU A 5 8.15 17.95 -34.55
CA LEU A 5 8.33 16.53 -34.33
C LEU A 5 6.97 15.81 -34.11
N ALA A 6 6.03 16.41 -33.39
CA ALA A 6 4.70 15.81 -33.17
C ALA A 6 3.87 15.76 -34.47
N ILE A 7 3.88 16.85 -35.25
CA ILE A 7 3.19 16.93 -36.54
C ILE A 7 3.86 15.98 -37.57
N LEU A 8 5.21 15.94 -37.61
CA LEU A 8 5.93 15.01 -38.48
C LEU A 8 5.66 13.55 -38.11
N VAL A 9 5.54 13.23 -36.82
CA VAL A 9 5.27 11.87 -36.36
C VAL A 9 3.81 11.45 -36.66
N MET A 10 2.84 12.36 -36.56
CA MET A 10 1.47 12.17 -37.07
C MET A 10 1.42 12.01 -38.60
N LEU A 11 2.23 12.77 -39.34
CA LEU A 11 2.36 12.62 -40.80
C LEU A 11 2.98 11.27 -41.16
N LEU A 12 4.00 10.80 -40.41
CA LEU A 12 4.63 9.50 -40.62
C LEU A 12 3.69 8.32 -40.30
N LEU A 13 2.78 8.47 -39.33
CA LEU A 13 1.67 7.53 -39.12
C LEU A 13 0.72 7.52 -40.32
N ASN A 14 0.29 8.69 -40.80
CA ASN A 14 -0.62 8.80 -41.96
C ASN A 14 0.01 8.29 -43.26
N MET A 15 1.33 8.34 -43.38
CA MET A 15 2.09 7.78 -44.50
C MET A 15 2.39 6.28 -44.34
N GLY A 16 1.96 5.63 -43.26
CA GLY A 16 2.14 4.19 -43.01
C GLY A 16 3.58 3.78 -42.65
N LEU A 17 4.47 4.73 -42.39
CA LEU A 17 5.89 4.49 -42.03
C LEU A 17 6.06 4.18 -40.53
N LEU A 18 5.06 4.51 -39.72
CA LEU A 18 4.94 4.13 -38.31
C LEU A 18 3.63 3.36 -38.13
N LYS A 19 3.67 2.20 -37.44
CA LYS A 19 2.47 1.42 -37.12
C LYS A 19 1.88 1.82 -35.77
N THR A 20 2.72 2.21 -34.81
CA THR A 20 2.26 2.55 -33.47
C THR A 20 2.95 3.80 -32.95
N LEU A 21 2.17 4.70 -32.38
CA LEU A 21 2.66 5.91 -31.72
C LEU A 21 2.05 6.02 -30.33
N SER A 22 2.88 6.14 -29.30
CA SER A 22 2.44 6.62 -28.00
C SER A 22 2.72 8.10 -27.87
N VAL A 23 1.75 8.86 -27.35
CA VAL A 23 1.86 10.29 -27.10
C VAL A 23 1.63 10.55 -25.60
N CYS A 24 2.62 11.14 -24.94
CA CYS A 24 2.50 11.69 -23.60
C CYS A 24 2.09 13.17 -23.67
N VAL A 25 0.88 13.46 -23.21
CA VAL A 25 0.35 14.80 -23.11
C VAL A 25 0.72 15.39 -21.75
N TYR A 26 1.37 16.56 -21.75
CA TYR A 26 1.95 17.15 -20.55
C TYR A 26 1.78 18.68 -20.50
N ALA A 27 2.00 19.23 -19.31
CA ALA A 27 2.13 20.67 -19.07
C ALA A 27 3.45 20.96 -18.33
N PRO A 28 4.22 22.02 -18.67
CA PRO A 28 5.53 22.30 -18.09
C PRO A 28 5.52 22.52 -16.56
N TRP A 29 4.42 23.06 -16.05
CA TRP A 29 4.24 23.36 -14.64
C TRP A 29 3.82 22.14 -13.81
N CYS A 30 3.39 21.04 -14.42
CA CYS A 30 2.91 19.85 -13.71
C CYS A 30 4.06 19.02 -13.09
N GLY A 31 3.99 18.80 -11.78
CA GLY A 31 4.98 18.00 -11.04
C GLY A 31 5.06 16.55 -11.50
N HIS A 32 3.91 15.87 -11.66
CA HIS A 32 3.86 14.49 -12.14
C HIS A 32 4.40 14.33 -13.57
N CYS A 33 4.21 15.32 -14.44
CA CYS A 33 4.82 15.34 -15.78
C CYS A 33 6.35 15.39 -15.71
N ARG A 34 6.90 16.26 -14.85
CA ARG A 34 8.36 16.36 -14.65
C ARG A 34 8.96 15.08 -14.08
N GLN A 35 8.23 14.39 -13.19
CA GLN A 35 8.65 13.09 -12.66
C GLN A 35 8.61 11.98 -13.73
N LEU A 36 7.59 11.97 -14.59
CA LEU A 36 7.43 10.96 -15.64
C LEU A 36 8.39 11.15 -16.82
N GLU A 37 8.82 12.38 -17.11
CA GLU A 37 9.67 12.70 -18.26
C GLU A 37 10.93 11.80 -18.39
N PRO A 38 11.78 11.66 -17.36
CA PRO A 38 12.96 10.78 -17.46
C PRO A 38 12.58 9.31 -17.69
N VAL A 39 11.52 8.83 -17.04
CA VAL A 39 11.01 7.46 -17.17
C VAL A 39 10.53 7.19 -18.60
N TYR A 40 9.74 8.12 -19.17
CA TYR A 40 9.19 7.99 -20.51
C TYR A 40 10.27 8.08 -21.59
N ALA A 41 11.28 8.93 -21.39
CA ALA A 41 12.43 9.04 -22.30
C ALA A 41 13.29 7.75 -22.29
N GLU A 42 13.51 7.15 -21.12
CA GLU A 42 14.24 5.89 -21.02
C GLU A 42 13.47 4.75 -21.70
N ALA A 43 12.16 4.62 -21.44
CA ALA A 43 11.29 3.64 -22.09
C ALA A 43 11.32 3.81 -23.62
N ALA A 44 11.27 5.05 -24.13
CA ALA A 44 11.39 5.34 -25.56
C ALA A 44 12.73 4.85 -26.14
N GLY A 45 13.83 4.98 -25.38
CA GLY A 45 15.15 4.48 -25.75
C GLY A 45 15.21 2.96 -25.88
N LYS A 46 14.62 2.23 -24.92
CA LYS A 46 14.49 0.76 -24.95
C LYS A 46 13.63 0.31 -26.13
N LEU A 47 12.41 0.85 -26.25
CA LEU A 47 11.43 0.48 -27.28
C LEU A 47 11.89 0.77 -28.71
N LYS A 48 12.66 1.84 -28.93
CA LYS A 48 13.22 2.14 -30.26
C LYS A 48 14.10 1.01 -30.81
N LYS A 49 14.79 0.27 -29.94
CA LYS A 49 15.66 -0.86 -30.32
C LYS A 49 14.87 -2.15 -30.51
N GLU A 50 13.89 -2.38 -29.63
CA GLU A 50 13.20 -3.66 -29.52
C GLU A 50 11.95 -3.75 -30.41
N VAL A 51 11.28 -2.62 -30.66
CA VAL A 51 10.08 -2.52 -31.50
C VAL A 51 10.27 -1.39 -32.52
N PRO A 52 10.95 -1.63 -33.65
CA PRO A 52 11.31 -0.58 -34.61
C PRO A 52 10.12 0.21 -35.18
N ALA A 53 8.92 -0.37 -35.19
CA ALA A 53 7.68 0.24 -35.69
C ALA A 53 6.93 1.11 -34.66
N LEU A 54 7.39 1.16 -33.41
CA LEU A 54 6.81 1.93 -32.31
C LEU A 54 7.63 3.18 -32.02
N ARG A 55 6.97 4.32 -31.84
CA ARG A 55 7.60 5.56 -31.36
C ARG A 55 6.84 6.14 -30.19
N LEU A 56 7.58 6.82 -29.31
CA LEU A 56 7.04 7.58 -28.19
C LEU A 56 7.28 9.07 -28.48
N ALA A 57 6.27 9.89 -28.27
CA ALA A 57 6.28 11.33 -28.48
C ALA A 57 5.68 12.04 -27.26
N LYS A 58 5.90 13.35 -27.15
CA LYS A 58 5.23 14.18 -26.14
C LYS A 58 4.72 15.47 -26.74
N VAL A 59 3.58 15.93 -26.24
CA VAL A 59 2.89 17.16 -26.70
C VAL A 59 2.60 18.04 -25.49
N ASP A 60 2.98 19.31 -25.62
CA ASP A 60 2.65 20.35 -24.65
C ASP A 60 1.31 20.97 -25.02
N THR A 61 0.25 20.64 -24.29
CA THR A 61 -1.10 21.17 -24.57
C THR A 61 -1.34 22.55 -23.96
N THR A 62 -0.37 23.14 -23.27
CA THR A 62 -0.44 24.57 -22.94
C THR A 62 -0.25 25.44 -24.18
N GLU A 63 0.47 24.92 -25.17
CA GLU A 63 0.63 25.52 -26.51
C GLU A 63 -0.41 24.96 -27.50
N GLU A 64 -0.71 23.66 -27.45
CA GLU A 64 -1.59 22.96 -28.41
C GLU A 64 -2.99 22.65 -27.85
N LYS A 65 -3.81 23.69 -27.66
CA LYS A 65 -5.13 23.57 -27.01
C LYS A 65 -6.16 22.76 -27.82
N GLU A 66 -6.16 22.89 -29.15
CA GLU A 66 -7.09 22.17 -30.03
C GLU A 66 -6.91 20.64 -29.91
N LEU A 67 -5.67 20.17 -29.79
CA LEU A 67 -5.38 18.75 -29.57
C LEU A 67 -5.86 18.26 -28.19
N ALA A 68 -5.82 19.14 -27.19
CA ALA A 68 -6.30 18.82 -25.85
C ALA A 68 -7.82 18.61 -25.84
N GLU A 69 -8.55 19.46 -26.57
CA GLU A 69 -10.00 19.35 -26.73
C GLU A 69 -10.38 18.11 -27.55
N GLU A 70 -9.71 17.88 -28.69
CA GLU A 70 -10.01 16.76 -29.57
C GLU A 70 -9.84 15.39 -28.92
N PHE A 71 -8.81 15.22 -28.09
CA PHE A 71 -8.56 13.96 -27.39
C PHE A 71 -9.07 13.95 -25.94
N GLU A 72 -9.93 14.91 -25.59
CA GLU A 72 -10.60 15.01 -24.29
C GLU A 72 -9.62 14.93 -23.11
N ILE A 73 -8.52 15.69 -23.19
CA ILE A 73 -7.48 15.69 -22.18
C ILE A 73 -7.94 16.46 -20.93
N GLY A 74 -8.41 15.73 -19.92
CA GLY A 74 -8.88 16.31 -18.65
C GLY A 74 -7.80 16.45 -17.57
N SER A 75 -6.64 15.79 -17.70
CA SER A 75 -5.59 15.80 -16.66
C SER A 75 -4.19 15.55 -17.22
N PHE A 76 -3.16 15.82 -16.40
CA PHE A 76 -1.76 15.64 -16.78
C PHE A 76 -0.98 14.79 -15.76
N PRO A 77 -0.04 13.94 -16.21
CA PRO A 77 0.16 13.52 -17.59
C PRO A 77 -0.94 12.55 -18.05
N THR A 78 -1.31 12.63 -19.32
CA THR A 78 -2.20 11.65 -19.99
C THR A 78 -1.42 11.00 -21.12
N LEU A 79 -1.40 9.67 -21.20
CA LEU A 79 -0.70 8.94 -22.26
C LEU A 79 -1.74 8.22 -23.10
N LYS A 80 -1.65 8.38 -24.42
CA LYS A 80 -2.53 7.72 -25.40
C LYS A 80 -1.69 6.99 -26.44
N MET A 81 -2.19 5.87 -26.95
CA MET A 81 -1.56 5.11 -28.02
C MET A 81 -2.44 5.11 -29.27
N PHE A 82 -1.82 5.42 -30.40
CA PHE A 82 -2.43 5.49 -31.72
C PHE A 82 -1.90 4.34 -32.56
N MET A 83 -2.82 3.55 -33.13
CA MET A 83 -2.52 2.37 -33.94
C MET A 83 -2.87 2.64 -35.39
N ASN A 84 -1.93 2.39 -36.30
CA ASN A 84 -2.10 2.53 -37.75
C ASN A 84 -2.66 3.89 -38.19
N GLY A 85 -2.31 4.97 -37.46
CA GLY A 85 -2.81 6.32 -37.74
C GLY A 85 -4.27 6.54 -37.36
N ASP A 86 -4.92 5.62 -36.67
CA ASP A 86 -6.28 5.82 -36.17
C ASP A 86 -6.28 6.89 -35.06
N ARG A 87 -6.84 8.04 -35.42
CA ARG A 87 -7.02 9.20 -34.54
C ARG A 87 -8.34 9.17 -33.78
N LYS A 88 -9.29 8.34 -34.20
CA LYS A 88 -10.65 8.28 -33.63
C LYS A 88 -10.72 7.39 -32.40
N THR A 89 -9.96 6.29 -32.38
CA THR A 89 -9.97 5.34 -31.26
C THR A 89 -8.58 5.13 -30.63
N PRO A 90 -7.97 6.19 -30.06
CA PRO A 90 -6.73 6.02 -29.32
C PRO A 90 -6.97 5.18 -28.06
N VAL A 91 -6.00 4.32 -27.72
CA VAL A 91 -6.04 3.51 -26.51
C VAL A 91 -5.42 4.30 -25.36
N ASP A 92 -6.17 4.44 -24.26
CA ASP A 92 -5.66 5.07 -23.04
C ASP A 92 -4.65 4.18 -22.33
N TYR A 93 -3.55 4.78 -21.91
CA TYR A 93 -2.54 4.08 -21.13
C TYR A 93 -3.02 3.85 -19.70
N SER A 94 -3.18 2.59 -19.34
CA SER A 94 -3.59 2.13 -18.01
C SER A 94 -2.45 1.50 -17.19
N GLY A 95 -1.23 1.46 -17.73
CA GLY A 95 -0.10 0.77 -17.12
C GLY A 95 0.60 1.53 -15.98
N LYS A 96 1.57 0.87 -15.35
CA LYS A 96 2.44 1.44 -14.31
C LYS A 96 3.41 2.46 -14.91
N ARG A 97 3.52 3.64 -14.30
CA ARG A 97 4.41 4.76 -14.71
C ARG A 97 5.90 4.52 -14.37
N THR A 98 6.38 3.30 -14.61
CA THR A 98 7.79 2.88 -14.50
C THR A 98 8.33 2.57 -15.89
N VAL A 99 9.66 2.45 -16.04
CA VAL A 99 10.27 2.17 -17.35
C VAL A 99 9.80 0.82 -17.87
N GLU A 100 9.78 -0.18 -16.99
CA GLU A 100 9.36 -1.55 -17.25
C GLU A 100 7.87 -1.61 -17.59
N GLY A 101 7.02 -0.96 -16.78
CA GLY A 101 5.57 -0.94 -16.98
C GLY A 101 5.16 -0.28 -18.30
N ILE A 102 5.80 0.82 -18.68
CA ILE A 102 5.59 1.46 -19.98
C ILE A 102 6.08 0.55 -21.10
N THR A 103 7.29 -0.01 -20.98
CA THR A 103 7.88 -0.87 -22.02
C THR A 103 7.02 -2.11 -22.29
N GLN A 104 6.57 -2.80 -21.25
CA GLN A 104 5.74 -4.00 -21.36
C GLN A 104 4.36 -3.68 -21.95
N TRP A 105 3.67 -2.67 -21.43
CA TRP A 105 2.35 -2.27 -21.93
C TRP A 105 2.41 -1.91 -23.43
N MET A 106 3.44 -1.15 -23.84
CA MET A 106 3.60 -0.74 -25.24
C MET A 106 3.91 -1.91 -26.16
N LYS A 107 4.81 -2.82 -25.76
CA LYS A 107 5.10 -4.05 -26.53
C LYS A 107 3.83 -4.85 -26.76
N ARG A 108 3.04 -5.05 -25.70
CA ARG A 108 1.83 -5.85 -25.74
C ARG A 108 0.80 -5.30 -26.72
N HIS A 109 0.53 -4.00 -26.63
CA HIS A 109 -0.45 -3.36 -27.51
C HIS A 109 0.07 -3.10 -28.93
N SER A 110 1.39 -3.06 -29.14
CA SER A 110 1.98 -2.97 -30.49
C SER A 110 2.08 -4.31 -31.22
N GLY A 111 1.97 -5.42 -30.49
CA GLY A 111 2.02 -6.80 -30.99
C GLY A 111 0.65 -7.50 -30.98
N PRO A 112 0.61 -8.84 -31.13
CA PRO A 112 -0.65 -9.59 -31.14
C PRO A 112 -1.34 -9.70 -29.77
N GLY A 113 -0.78 -9.12 -28.69
CA GLY A 113 -1.22 -9.30 -27.30
C GLY A 113 -0.89 -10.70 -26.74
N ALA A 114 -1.29 -11.73 -27.48
CA ALA A 114 -1.06 -13.14 -27.22
C ALA A 114 -0.52 -13.81 -28.50
N PRO A 115 0.80 -14.03 -28.64
CA PRO A 115 1.37 -14.75 -29.78
C PRO A 115 0.82 -16.17 -29.92
N THR A 116 0.70 -16.62 -31.18
CA THR A 116 0.33 -18.00 -31.50
C THR A 116 1.50 -18.95 -31.24
N LEU A 117 1.26 -19.97 -30.42
CA LEU A 117 2.18 -21.05 -30.09
C LEU A 117 1.86 -22.24 -31.01
N ASP A 118 2.60 -22.34 -32.12
CA ASP A 118 2.30 -23.23 -33.24
C ASP A 118 2.84 -24.66 -33.08
N SER A 119 3.67 -24.88 -32.05
CA SER A 119 4.36 -26.13 -31.81
C SER A 119 4.62 -26.34 -30.31
N VAL A 120 4.73 -27.61 -29.90
CA VAL A 120 5.07 -28.00 -28.51
C VAL A 120 6.34 -27.29 -28.02
N LYS A 121 7.35 -27.20 -28.89
CA LYS A 121 8.59 -26.49 -28.58
C LYS A 121 8.37 -25.00 -28.31
N SER A 122 7.59 -24.31 -29.16
CA SER A 122 7.30 -22.88 -28.95
C SER A 122 6.52 -22.64 -27.66
N ALA A 123 5.58 -23.53 -27.33
CA ALA A 123 4.78 -23.44 -26.12
C ALA A 123 5.63 -23.65 -24.86
N ALA A 124 6.47 -24.69 -24.84
CA ALA A 124 7.39 -24.95 -23.74
C ALA A 124 8.35 -23.79 -23.51
N GLN A 125 8.98 -23.28 -24.59
CA GLN A 125 9.87 -22.12 -24.50
C GLN A 125 9.16 -20.87 -23.96
N PHE A 126 7.91 -20.64 -24.36
CA PHE A 126 7.14 -19.50 -23.89
C PHE A 126 6.78 -19.60 -22.40
N ILE A 127 6.33 -20.77 -21.96
CA ILE A 127 5.96 -21.04 -20.56
C ILE A 127 7.21 -20.99 -19.66
N ASP A 128 8.31 -21.61 -20.08
CA ASP A 128 9.56 -21.66 -19.30
C ASP A 128 10.26 -20.30 -19.18
N ALA A 129 10.06 -19.40 -20.16
CA ALA A 129 10.69 -18.08 -20.16
C ALA A 129 10.14 -17.13 -19.08
N HIS A 130 8.94 -17.39 -18.54
CA HIS A 130 8.25 -16.48 -17.63
C HIS A 130 7.82 -17.19 -16.35
N ASN A 131 7.68 -16.45 -15.24
CA ASN A 131 7.25 -17.05 -13.97
C ASN A 131 5.75 -17.35 -13.93
N LEU A 132 4.97 -16.63 -14.75
CA LEU A 132 3.52 -16.69 -14.81
C LEU A 132 3.06 -16.41 -16.24
N THR A 133 2.40 -17.39 -16.85
CA THR A 133 1.86 -17.30 -18.21
C THR A 133 0.44 -17.78 -18.26
N VAL A 134 -0.35 -17.23 -19.17
CA VAL A 134 -1.72 -17.64 -19.46
C VAL A 134 -1.81 -18.06 -20.91
N VAL A 135 -2.12 -19.33 -21.17
CA VAL A 135 -2.23 -19.88 -22.52
C VAL A 135 -3.68 -20.23 -22.83
N GLY A 136 -4.23 -19.63 -23.87
CA GLY A 136 -5.53 -19.97 -24.42
C GLY A 136 -5.43 -21.14 -25.39
N PHE A 137 -6.10 -22.24 -25.09
CA PHE A 137 -6.22 -23.41 -25.94
C PHE A 137 -7.57 -23.31 -26.67
N PHE A 138 -7.56 -22.98 -27.95
CA PHE A 138 -8.78 -22.83 -28.73
C PHE A 138 -8.70 -23.64 -30.03
N HIS A 139 -9.79 -24.31 -30.42
CA HIS A 139 -9.82 -25.06 -31.69
C HIS A 139 -9.57 -24.17 -32.92
N SER A 140 -9.81 -22.86 -32.81
CA SER A 140 -9.48 -21.86 -33.81
C SER A 140 -8.99 -20.59 -33.14
N VAL A 141 -7.95 -19.96 -33.70
CA VAL A 141 -7.41 -18.67 -33.21
C VAL A 141 -8.32 -17.47 -33.54
N ASP A 142 -9.34 -17.70 -34.37
CA ASP A 142 -10.31 -16.70 -34.84
C ASP A 142 -11.72 -16.91 -34.25
N SER A 143 -11.88 -17.87 -33.33
CA SER A 143 -13.14 -18.07 -32.62
C SER A 143 -13.47 -16.88 -31.71
N ASP A 144 -14.73 -16.77 -31.29
CA ASP A 144 -15.18 -15.62 -30.51
C ASP A 144 -14.57 -15.62 -29.10
N GLU A 145 -14.37 -16.81 -28.50
CA GLU A 145 -13.63 -16.98 -27.25
C GLU A 145 -12.14 -16.64 -27.41
N ALA A 146 -11.51 -16.95 -28.55
CA ALA A 146 -10.12 -16.57 -28.81
C ALA A 146 -9.97 -15.04 -28.99
N LYS A 147 -10.96 -14.36 -29.58
CA LYS A 147 -11.00 -12.90 -29.65
C LYS A 147 -11.18 -12.27 -28.27
N ALA A 148 -12.14 -12.76 -27.48
CA ALA A 148 -12.35 -12.29 -26.11
C ALA A 148 -11.08 -12.47 -25.25
N PHE A 149 -10.39 -13.60 -25.40
CA PHE A 149 -9.12 -13.87 -24.73
C PHE A 149 -8.02 -12.87 -25.14
N LYS A 150 -7.88 -12.57 -26.44
CA LYS A 150 -6.94 -11.56 -26.94
C LYS A 150 -7.25 -10.18 -26.36
N GLU A 151 -8.52 -9.80 -26.22
CA GLU A 151 -8.89 -8.53 -25.60
C GLU A 151 -8.46 -8.47 -24.12
N VAL A 152 -8.70 -9.53 -23.34
CA VAL A 152 -8.21 -9.61 -21.95
C VAL A 152 -6.68 -9.55 -21.88
N SER A 153 -5.98 -10.15 -22.85
CA SER A 153 -4.51 -10.11 -22.90
C SER A 153 -3.95 -8.69 -22.98
N LEU A 154 -4.68 -7.77 -23.62
CA LEU A 154 -4.27 -6.36 -23.73
C LEU A 154 -4.51 -5.61 -22.41
N GLU A 155 -5.58 -5.93 -21.70
CA GLU A 155 -5.97 -5.25 -20.45
C GLU A 155 -5.10 -5.69 -19.26
N VAL A 156 -4.85 -6.99 -19.12
CA VAL A 156 -4.09 -7.56 -18.00
C VAL A 156 -2.61 -7.55 -18.34
N THR A 157 -1.80 -6.71 -17.69
CA THR A 157 -0.37 -6.53 -18.02
C THR A 157 0.62 -7.26 -17.12
N ASP A 158 0.19 -7.77 -15.97
CA ASP A 158 1.08 -8.41 -14.99
C ASP A 158 1.43 -9.89 -15.31
N VAL A 159 0.85 -10.47 -16.37
CA VAL A 159 1.09 -11.87 -16.81
C VAL A 159 1.34 -11.93 -18.31
N GLU A 160 2.08 -12.91 -18.81
CA GLU A 160 2.30 -13.07 -20.26
C GLU A 160 1.25 -13.99 -20.90
N PHE A 161 0.70 -13.60 -22.04
CA PHE A 161 -0.34 -14.35 -22.72
C PHE A 161 0.19 -15.06 -23.96
N GLY A 162 -0.25 -16.28 -24.18
CA GLY A 162 -0.06 -17.01 -25.44
C GLY A 162 -1.36 -17.69 -25.85
N LEU A 163 -1.47 -18.12 -27.09
CA LEU A 163 -2.62 -18.92 -27.52
C LEU A 163 -2.19 -20.00 -28.51
N THR A 164 -2.93 -21.09 -28.57
CA THR A 164 -2.66 -22.18 -29.51
C THR A 164 -3.94 -22.76 -30.07
N ALA A 165 -3.88 -23.20 -31.32
CA ALA A 165 -4.87 -24.07 -31.96
C ALA A 165 -4.24 -25.38 -32.46
N THR A 166 -3.01 -25.66 -32.03
CA THR A 166 -2.23 -26.82 -32.49
C THR A 166 -2.58 -28.05 -31.66
N PRO A 167 -3.15 -29.13 -32.25
CA PRO A 167 -3.58 -30.32 -31.51
C PRO A 167 -2.47 -30.99 -30.69
N GLU A 168 -1.23 -30.97 -31.18
CA GLU A 168 -0.08 -31.53 -30.46
C GLU A 168 0.20 -30.78 -29.16
N VAL A 169 -0.04 -29.46 -29.13
CA VAL A 169 0.11 -28.64 -27.91
C VAL A 169 -1.01 -28.95 -26.92
N PHE A 170 -2.24 -29.16 -27.39
CA PHE A 170 -3.35 -29.64 -26.53
C PHE A 170 -2.99 -30.98 -25.87
N GLN A 171 -2.44 -31.91 -26.64
CA GLN A 171 -2.06 -33.22 -26.14
C GLN A 171 -0.94 -33.15 -25.11
N GLU A 172 0.13 -32.39 -25.37
CA GLU A 172 1.26 -32.24 -24.44
C GLU A 172 0.82 -31.69 -23.08
N TYR A 173 -0.05 -30.69 -23.07
CA TYR A 173 -0.54 -30.06 -21.84
C TYR A 173 -1.84 -30.68 -21.31
N GLU A 174 -2.22 -31.86 -21.80
CA GLU A 174 -3.40 -32.62 -21.35
C GLU A 174 -4.73 -31.85 -21.41
N VAL A 175 -4.86 -30.91 -22.34
CA VAL A 175 -6.05 -30.09 -22.54
C VAL A 175 -6.99 -30.77 -23.55
N LYS A 176 -8.22 -31.09 -23.13
CA LYS A 176 -9.17 -31.91 -23.91
C LYS A 176 -10.19 -31.12 -24.72
N ALA A 177 -10.41 -29.85 -24.39
CA ALA A 177 -11.40 -28.98 -25.00
C ALA A 177 -10.89 -27.54 -24.98
N SER A 178 -11.59 -26.61 -25.65
CA SER A 178 -11.22 -25.21 -25.57
C SER A 178 -11.21 -24.76 -24.09
N SER A 179 -10.12 -24.17 -23.64
CA SER A 179 -9.92 -23.74 -22.25
C SER A 179 -8.83 -22.69 -22.17
N VAL A 180 -8.68 -22.08 -21.00
CA VAL A 180 -7.52 -21.24 -20.69
C VAL A 180 -6.75 -21.88 -19.55
N VAL A 181 -5.43 -22.01 -19.69
CA VAL A 181 -4.56 -22.58 -18.66
C VAL A 181 -3.56 -21.52 -18.20
N LEU A 182 -3.50 -21.30 -16.90
CA LEU A 182 -2.48 -20.48 -16.26
C LEU A 182 -1.36 -21.39 -15.75
N PHE A 183 -0.14 -21.16 -16.22
CA PHE A 183 1.07 -21.83 -15.76
C PHE A 183 1.86 -20.90 -14.87
N LYS A 184 2.37 -21.44 -13.76
CA LYS A 184 3.13 -20.70 -12.75
C LYS A 184 4.30 -21.52 -12.23
N LYS A 185 5.38 -20.87 -11.82
CA LYS A 185 6.57 -21.55 -11.25
C LYS A 185 6.50 -21.76 -9.72
N PHE A 186 5.32 -21.57 -9.15
CA PHE A 186 5.06 -21.64 -7.72
C PHE A 186 3.76 -22.41 -7.42
N ASP A 187 3.61 -22.86 -6.18
CA ASP A 187 2.49 -23.66 -5.69
C ASP A 187 2.17 -24.87 -6.58
N ASP A 188 0.89 -25.06 -6.92
CA ASP A 188 0.38 -26.16 -7.76
C ASP A 188 0.89 -26.11 -9.22
N GLY A 189 1.63 -25.06 -9.61
CA GLY A 189 2.23 -24.92 -10.93
C GLY A 189 1.26 -24.63 -12.09
N ARG A 190 -0.03 -24.90 -11.90
CA ARG A 190 -1.07 -24.85 -12.93
C ARG A 190 -2.44 -24.52 -12.35
N ALA A 191 -3.24 -23.78 -13.11
CA ALA A 191 -4.67 -23.60 -12.88
C ALA A 191 -5.42 -23.61 -14.22
N ASP A 192 -6.54 -24.30 -14.29
CA ASP A 192 -7.31 -24.48 -15.53
C ASP A 192 -8.64 -23.74 -15.41
N PHE A 193 -8.94 -22.91 -16.39
CA PHE A 193 -10.22 -22.24 -16.58
C PHE A 193 -10.97 -22.95 -17.71
N LEU A 194 -11.99 -23.71 -17.34
CA LEU A 194 -12.88 -24.35 -18.29
C LEU A 194 -13.90 -23.32 -18.80
N LEU A 195 -14.11 -23.29 -20.12
CA LEU A 195 -15.18 -22.49 -20.70
C LEU A 195 -16.55 -23.03 -20.23
N PRO A 196 -17.55 -22.16 -20.06
CA PRO A 196 -18.92 -22.59 -19.79
C PRO A 196 -19.48 -23.43 -20.93
N GLU A 197 -20.56 -24.19 -20.69
CA GLU A 197 -21.18 -25.06 -21.70
C GLU A 197 -21.67 -24.31 -22.95
N ASP A 198 -21.99 -23.02 -22.83
CA ASP A 198 -22.39 -22.17 -23.95
C ASP A 198 -21.19 -21.67 -24.80
N GLY A 199 -19.97 -22.05 -24.40
CA GLY A 199 -18.72 -21.72 -25.09
C GLY A 199 -18.27 -20.26 -24.95
N LYS A 200 -18.98 -19.43 -24.17
CA LYS A 200 -18.68 -18.00 -24.09
C LYS A 200 -17.62 -17.71 -23.04
N LEU A 201 -16.57 -17.00 -23.48
CA LEU A 201 -15.55 -16.46 -22.56
C LEU A 201 -15.94 -15.05 -22.12
N GLU A 202 -16.45 -14.92 -20.90
CA GLU A 202 -16.68 -13.62 -20.28
C GLU A 202 -15.37 -13.03 -19.75
N LYS A 203 -15.05 -11.79 -20.15
CA LYS A 203 -13.83 -11.09 -19.74
C LYS A 203 -13.67 -11.01 -18.23
N SER A 204 -14.75 -10.64 -17.52
CA SER A 204 -14.75 -10.51 -16.06
C SER A 204 -14.35 -11.80 -15.37
N ASN A 205 -14.86 -12.94 -15.84
CA ASN A 205 -14.60 -14.24 -15.23
C ASN A 205 -13.15 -14.65 -15.47
N LEU A 206 -12.62 -14.41 -16.67
CA LEU A 206 -11.21 -14.68 -16.96
C LEU A 206 -10.28 -13.76 -16.16
N THR A 207 -10.56 -12.45 -16.09
CA THR A 207 -9.76 -11.50 -15.31
C THR A 207 -9.75 -11.87 -13.83
N THR A 208 -10.90 -12.23 -13.26
CA THR A 208 -11.00 -12.74 -11.87
C THR A 208 -10.20 -14.02 -11.69
N PHE A 209 -10.35 -15.00 -12.59
CA PHE A 209 -9.60 -16.24 -12.55
C PHE A 209 -8.08 -15.98 -12.57
N ILE A 210 -7.61 -15.09 -13.44
CA ILE A 210 -6.19 -14.72 -13.50
C ILE A 210 -5.78 -14.07 -12.17
N ALA A 211 -6.51 -13.07 -11.68
CA ALA A 211 -6.19 -12.39 -10.43
C ALA A 211 -6.11 -13.36 -9.23
N GLU A 212 -7.05 -14.29 -9.11
CA GLU A 212 -7.10 -15.29 -8.03
C GLU A 212 -5.98 -16.33 -8.09
N ASN A 213 -5.44 -16.61 -9.27
CA ASN A 213 -4.43 -17.65 -9.48
C ASN A 213 -3.01 -17.11 -9.74
N SER A 214 -2.87 -15.79 -9.91
CA SER A 214 -1.60 -15.10 -10.17
C SER A 214 -0.79 -14.80 -8.91
N MET A 215 -1.40 -14.86 -7.73
CA MET A 215 -0.69 -14.67 -6.47
C MET A 215 -0.18 -16.00 -5.91
N GLU A 216 1.02 -15.95 -5.34
CA GLU A 216 1.56 -17.05 -4.53
C GLU A 216 0.67 -17.28 -3.31
N LEU A 217 0.51 -18.54 -2.89
CA LEU A 217 -0.21 -18.88 -1.66
C LEU A 217 0.40 -18.19 -0.45
N ILE A 218 1.73 -18.08 -0.41
CA ILE A 218 2.46 -17.33 0.61
C ILE A 218 3.42 -16.37 -0.10
N ILE A 219 3.23 -15.07 0.09
CA ILE A 219 3.96 -14.03 -0.62
C ILE A 219 5.19 -13.62 0.20
N PRO A 220 6.43 -13.75 -0.33
CA PRO A 220 7.60 -13.18 0.32
C PRO A 220 7.50 -11.65 0.34
N PHE A 221 7.58 -11.04 1.51
CA PHE A 221 7.56 -9.59 1.64
C PHE A 221 8.88 -8.98 1.14
N SER A 222 8.76 -8.04 0.21
CA SER A 222 9.86 -7.29 -0.36
C SER A 222 9.35 -5.93 -0.85
N GLN A 223 10.25 -5.03 -1.26
CA GLN A 223 9.84 -3.77 -1.89
C GLN A 223 9.04 -4.01 -3.19
N GLU A 224 9.33 -5.09 -3.92
CA GLU A 224 8.66 -5.41 -5.18
C GLU A 224 7.25 -5.99 -4.98
N SER A 225 7.06 -6.78 -3.90
CA SER A 225 5.77 -7.38 -3.57
C SER A 225 4.88 -6.48 -2.72
N ALA A 226 5.43 -5.45 -2.06
CA ALA A 226 4.70 -4.53 -1.20
C ALA A 226 3.49 -3.88 -1.91
N ASP A 227 3.69 -3.31 -3.10
CA ASP A 227 2.60 -2.68 -3.86
C ASP A 227 1.45 -3.65 -4.16
N LYS A 228 1.78 -4.92 -4.46
CA LYS A 228 0.78 -5.97 -4.74
C LYS A 228 0.03 -6.37 -3.47
N ILE A 229 0.73 -6.47 -2.34
CA ILE A 229 0.15 -6.81 -1.04
C ILE A 229 -0.83 -5.71 -0.60
N PHE A 230 -0.40 -4.45 -0.65
CA PHE A 230 -1.20 -3.32 -0.14
C PHE A 230 -2.30 -2.86 -1.10
N SER A 231 -2.19 -3.14 -2.40
CA SER A 231 -3.25 -2.88 -3.38
C SER A 231 -4.24 -4.03 -3.53
N SER A 232 -4.06 -5.12 -2.75
CA SER A 232 -4.97 -6.25 -2.76
C SER A 232 -6.31 -5.89 -2.13
N ASN A 233 -7.40 -6.43 -2.69
CA ASN A 233 -8.74 -6.34 -2.11
C ASN A 233 -8.94 -7.26 -0.90
N ILE A 234 -7.92 -8.06 -0.55
CA ILE A 234 -7.93 -8.91 0.63
C ILE A 234 -7.28 -8.12 1.78
N HIS A 235 -8.10 -7.59 2.68
CA HIS A 235 -7.67 -6.70 3.77
C HIS A 235 -7.24 -7.43 5.04
N LEU A 236 -7.36 -8.76 5.10
CA LEU A 236 -6.90 -9.56 6.23
C LEU A 236 -5.58 -10.24 5.88
N HIS A 237 -4.50 -9.90 6.58
CA HIS A 237 -3.15 -10.38 6.28
C HIS A 237 -2.61 -11.18 7.47
N SER A 238 -2.08 -12.37 7.20
CA SER A 238 -1.27 -13.17 8.12
C SER A 238 0.19 -13.02 7.75
N LEU A 239 1.01 -12.58 8.69
CA LEU A 239 2.44 -12.36 8.53
C LEU A 239 3.19 -13.37 9.38
N LEU A 240 3.88 -14.30 8.73
CA LEU A 240 4.79 -15.25 9.36
C LEU A 240 6.21 -14.68 9.31
N PHE A 241 6.78 -14.46 10.48
CA PHE A 241 8.16 -13.99 10.63
C PHE A 241 9.05 -15.20 10.86
N ILE A 242 10.01 -15.41 9.97
CA ILE A 242 10.98 -16.50 10.05
C ILE A 242 12.40 -15.97 9.88
N ASN A 243 13.37 -16.72 10.37
CA ASN A 243 14.75 -16.65 9.96
C ASN A 243 14.97 -17.71 8.88
N SER A 244 15.16 -17.29 7.63
CA SER A 244 15.30 -18.21 6.49
C SER A 244 16.56 -19.07 6.54
N THR A 245 17.52 -18.77 7.43
CA THR A 245 18.71 -19.61 7.64
C THR A 245 18.42 -20.84 8.50
N VAL A 246 17.27 -20.87 9.20
CA VAL A 246 16.88 -21.95 10.12
C VAL A 246 15.96 -22.95 9.44
N GLU A 247 16.41 -24.20 9.29
CA GLU A 247 15.70 -25.22 8.51
C GLU A 247 14.33 -25.64 9.08
N SER A 248 14.19 -25.64 10.41
CA SER A 248 12.89 -25.91 11.05
C SER A 248 11.84 -24.83 10.72
N GLN A 249 12.27 -23.57 10.56
CA GLN A 249 11.38 -22.47 10.21
C GLN A 249 11.00 -22.47 8.72
N LYS A 250 11.91 -22.92 7.83
CA LYS A 250 11.55 -23.22 6.43
C LYS A 250 10.52 -24.35 6.35
N THR A 251 10.67 -25.38 7.17
CA THR A 251 9.72 -26.49 7.23
C THR A 251 8.34 -25.98 7.70
N LEU A 252 8.30 -25.10 8.69
CA LEU A 252 7.06 -24.43 9.13
C LEU A 252 6.41 -23.62 8.00
N LEU A 253 7.20 -22.85 7.24
CA LEU A 253 6.72 -22.11 6.07
C LEU A 253 6.07 -23.06 5.05
N GLU A 254 6.71 -24.17 4.71
CA GLU A 254 6.14 -25.16 3.79
C GLU A 254 4.84 -25.79 4.31
N GLN A 255 4.79 -26.12 5.61
CA GLN A 255 3.57 -26.65 6.23
C GLN A 255 2.43 -25.63 6.25
N SER A 256 2.74 -24.34 6.39
CA SER A 256 1.73 -23.27 6.39
C SER A 256 1.05 -23.08 5.04
N LYS A 257 1.62 -23.58 3.92
CA LYS A 257 0.98 -23.55 2.60
C LYS A 257 -0.35 -24.30 2.56
N VAL A 258 -0.47 -25.38 3.35
CA VAL A 258 -1.73 -26.14 3.48
C VAL A 258 -2.84 -25.24 4.02
N VAL A 259 -2.54 -24.47 5.06
CA VAL A 259 -3.47 -23.51 5.66
C VAL A 259 -3.74 -22.36 4.69
N ALA A 260 -2.70 -21.81 4.06
CA ALA A 260 -2.85 -20.72 3.10
C ALA A 260 -3.81 -21.09 1.95
N LYS A 261 -3.78 -22.35 1.50
CA LYS A 261 -4.67 -22.89 0.47
C LYS A 261 -6.14 -22.90 0.91
N GLU A 262 -6.44 -23.20 2.17
CA GLU A 262 -7.81 -23.20 2.73
C GLU A 262 -8.42 -21.78 2.80
N PHE A 263 -7.57 -20.77 2.98
CA PHE A 263 -7.97 -19.37 3.15
C PHE A 263 -7.79 -18.52 1.88
N LYS A 264 -7.50 -19.15 0.74
CA LYS A 264 -7.33 -18.47 -0.55
C LYS A 264 -8.53 -17.55 -0.85
N GLY A 265 -8.25 -16.30 -1.21
CA GLY A 265 -9.27 -15.27 -1.47
C GLY A 265 -9.87 -14.60 -0.24
N LYS A 266 -9.59 -15.10 0.98
CA LYS A 266 -10.11 -14.54 2.24
C LYS A 266 -9.01 -13.87 3.08
N MET A 267 -7.80 -14.40 3.03
CA MET A 267 -6.65 -13.89 3.78
C MET A 267 -5.38 -14.00 2.93
N LEU A 268 -4.54 -12.96 2.97
CA LEU A 268 -3.21 -13.03 2.39
C LEU A 268 -2.24 -13.62 3.40
N PHE A 269 -1.44 -14.59 2.98
CA PHE A 269 -0.33 -15.11 3.77
C PHE A 269 0.95 -14.49 3.24
N ILE A 270 1.72 -13.90 4.14
CA ILE A 270 2.93 -13.15 3.85
C ILE A 270 4.03 -13.75 4.71
N VAL A 271 5.20 -13.98 4.14
CA VAL A 271 6.39 -14.37 4.90
C VAL A 271 7.39 -13.23 4.93
N ILE A 272 7.90 -12.92 6.11
CA ILE A 272 8.94 -11.91 6.34
C ILE A 272 10.17 -12.64 6.88
N ASP A 273 11.29 -12.47 6.19
CA ASP A 273 12.58 -12.88 6.70
C ASP A 273 13.12 -11.82 7.66
N VAL A 274 13.27 -12.16 8.94
CA VAL A 274 13.75 -11.24 9.98
C VAL A 274 15.20 -10.81 9.76
N THR A 275 15.97 -11.57 8.99
CA THR A 275 17.37 -11.25 8.65
C THR A 275 17.49 -10.28 7.47
N ALA A 276 16.39 -10.00 6.76
CA ALA A 276 16.38 -9.04 5.67
C ALA A 276 16.40 -7.60 6.19
N ALA A 277 16.82 -6.64 5.35
CA ALA A 277 16.89 -5.21 5.69
C ALA A 277 15.50 -4.54 5.74
N LEU A 278 14.62 -5.04 6.62
CA LEU A 278 13.21 -4.66 6.77
C LEU A 278 12.89 -4.16 8.19
N SER A 279 13.86 -3.50 8.84
CA SER A 279 13.77 -3.07 10.24
C SER A 279 12.51 -2.24 10.55
N HIS A 280 12.04 -1.42 9.62
CA HIS A 280 10.81 -0.64 9.77
C HIS A 280 9.55 -1.51 9.88
N VAL A 281 9.48 -2.62 9.14
CA VAL A 281 8.36 -3.57 9.20
C VAL A 281 8.40 -4.34 10.51
N LEU A 282 9.57 -4.86 10.88
CA LEU A 282 9.80 -5.54 12.14
C LEU A 282 9.41 -4.67 13.34
N THR A 283 9.83 -3.40 13.30
CA THR A 283 9.48 -2.38 14.30
C THR A 283 7.97 -2.17 14.37
N TYR A 284 7.29 -2.02 13.23
CA TYR A 284 5.83 -1.81 13.19
C TYR A 284 5.04 -2.96 13.83
N PHE A 285 5.52 -4.21 13.68
CA PHE A 285 4.90 -5.39 14.28
C PHE A 285 5.44 -5.75 15.68
N GLY A 286 6.42 -5.00 16.19
CA GLY A 286 7.07 -5.27 17.47
C GLY A 286 7.74 -6.65 17.49
N VAL A 287 8.40 -7.02 16.39
CA VAL A 287 9.10 -8.29 16.21
C VAL A 287 10.59 -8.01 16.05
N SER A 288 11.43 -8.81 16.69
CA SER A 288 12.88 -8.84 16.53
C SER A 288 13.34 -10.17 15.92
N GLU A 289 14.63 -10.31 15.62
CA GLU A 289 15.18 -11.57 15.12
C GLU A 289 15.04 -12.72 16.13
N GLU A 290 15.09 -12.41 17.43
CA GLU A 290 14.99 -13.38 18.52
C GLU A 290 13.58 -13.95 18.70
N ASP A 291 12.56 -13.22 18.23
CA ASP A 291 11.16 -13.63 18.30
C ASP A 291 10.79 -14.66 17.22
N ALA A 292 11.65 -14.89 16.22
CA ALA A 292 11.37 -15.80 15.12
C ALA A 292 11.55 -17.28 15.54
N PRO A 293 10.58 -18.18 15.23
CA PRO A 293 9.40 -17.93 14.43
C PRO A 293 8.24 -17.35 15.26
N THR A 294 7.59 -16.32 14.73
CA THR A 294 6.35 -15.75 15.30
C THR A 294 5.40 -15.35 14.17
N ALA A 295 4.10 -15.21 14.46
CA ALA A 295 3.16 -14.68 13.48
C ALA A 295 2.33 -13.52 14.03
N ARG A 296 1.92 -12.65 13.12
CA ARG A 296 0.95 -11.58 13.38
C ARG A 296 -0.18 -11.67 12.37
N VAL A 297 -1.37 -11.28 12.79
CA VAL A 297 -2.51 -11.09 11.89
C VAL A 297 -2.87 -9.63 11.95
N ILE A 298 -3.12 -8.99 10.81
CA ILE A 298 -3.57 -7.61 10.75
C ILE A 298 -4.79 -7.49 9.85
N ASN A 299 -5.77 -6.74 10.33
CA ASN A 299 -6.86 -6.26 9.50
C ASN A 299 -6.51 -4.84 9.02
N MET A 300 -6.34 -4.67 7.71
CA MET A 300 -5.88 -3.42 7.09
C MET A 300 -6.91 -2.30 7.17
N ASP A 301 -8.20 -2.60 7.33
CA ASP A 301 -9.26 -1.59 7.47
C ASP A 301 -9.27 -0.95 8.86
N THR A 302 -8.99 -1.75 9.88
CA THR A 302 -9.05 -1.34 11.30
C THR A 302 -7.67 -1.11 11.92
N ALA A 303 -6.60 -1.46 11.19
CA ALA A 303 -5.22 -1.55 11.68
C ALA A 303 -5.03 -2.45 12.92
N LYS A 304 -6.05 -3.23 13.34
CA LYS A 304 -5.96 -4.12 14.50
C LYS A 304 -5.03 -5.28 14.22
N LYS A 305 -4.06 -5.46 15.11
CA LYS A 305 -3.07 -6.53 15.08
C LYS A 305 -3.45 -7.62 16.09
N PHE A 306 -3.08 -8.85 15.80
CA PHE A 306 -3.24 -10.01 16.66
C PHE A 306 -1.94 -10.81 16.65
N SER A 307 -1.56 -11.37 17.79
CA SER A 307 -0.35 -12.19 17.92
C SER A 307 -0.68 -13.66 18.01
N ILE A 308 0.16 -14.49 17.39
CA ILE A 308 0.14 -15.94 17.57
C ILE A 308 1.48 -16.31 18.22
N ALA A 309 1.40 -16.94 19.40
CA ALA A 309 2.58 -17.37 20.15
C ALA A 309 3.32 -18.47 19.37
N SER A 310 4.64 -18.54 19.54
CA SER A 310 5.49 -19.52 18.84
C SER A 310 5.11 -20.97 19.17
N GLU A 311 4.64 -21.23 20.40
CA GLU A 311 4.13 -22.52 20.86
C GLU A 311 2.88 -22.98 20.10
N ASP A 312 2.10 -22.03 19.57
CA ASP A 312 0.89 -22.27 18.78
C ASP A 312 1.15 -22.29 17.27
N LEU A 313 2.39 -22.07 16.81
CA LEU A 313 2.75 -22.11 15.39
C LEU A 313 2.92 -23.54 14.88
N THR A 314 1.81 -24.27 14.82
CA THR A 314 1.69 -25.49 14.02
C THR A 314 0.64 -25.26 12.93
N ALA A 315 0.77 -25.93 11.79
CA ALA A 315 -0.21 -25.82 10.70
C ALA A 315 -1.66 -26.13 11.17
N LEU A 316 -1.80 -27.01 12.16
CA LEU A 316 -3.10 -27.40 12.73
C LEU A 316 -3.69 -26.32 13.64
N ASN A 317 -2.86 -25.64 14.43
CA ASN A 317 -3.32 -24.57 15.33
C ASN A 317 -3.58 -23.26 14.57
N LEU A 318 -2.78 -22.98 13.52
CA LEU A 318 -2.98 -21.81 12.66
C LEU A 318 -4.39 -21.79 12.07
N SER A 319 -4.86 -22.89 11.45
CA SER A 319 -6.21 -22.94 10.88
C SER A 319 -7.30 -22.73 11.95
N CYS A 320 -7.15 -23.34 13.13
CA CYS A 320 -8.08 -23.15 14.25
C CYS A 320 -8.11 -21.71 14.79
N CYS A 321 -6.96 -21.06 14.93
CA CYS A 321 -6.87 -19.67 15.40
C CYS A 321 -7.61 -18.69 14.47
N PHE A 322 -7.56 -18.92 13.15
CA PHE A 322 -8.22 -18.05 12.16
C PHE A 322 -9.74 -18.26 12.07
N VAL A 323 -10.24 -19.49 12.29
CA VAL A 323 -11.69 -19.79 12.21
C VAL A 323 -12.44 -19.41 13.50
N SER A 324 -11.80 -19.52 14.66
CA SER A 324 -12.50 -19.47 15.95
C SER A 324 -12.67 -18.07 16.56
N SER A 325 -12.13 -17.01 15.94
CA SER A 325 -12.11 -15.65 16.54
C SER A 325 -11.43 -15.60 17.92
N VAL A 326 -10.56 -16.57 18.24
CA VAL A 326 -9.88 -16.70 19.54
C VAL A 326 -8.63 -15.80 19.65
N LEU A 327 -8.27 -15.11 18.56
CA LEU A 327 -7.09 -14.26 18.51
C LEU A 327 -7.23 -13.06 19.48
N GLN A 328 -6.32 -13.00 20.45
CA GLN A 328 -6.19 -11.85 21.34
C GLN A 328 -5.59 -10.67 20.56
N PRO A 329 -6.17 -9.46 20.67
CA PRO A 329 -5.56 -8.26 20.11
C PRO A 329 -4.13 -8.09 20.65
N TYR A 330 -3.19 -7.84 19.74
CA TYR A 330 -1.82 -7.50 20.07
C TYR A 330 -1.67 -5.99 19.98
N TYR A 331 -1.20 -5.40 21.07
CA TYR A 331 -0.82 -4.00 21.12
C TYR A 331 0.68 -3.92 21.36
N ARG A 332 1.37 -3.21 20.47
CA ARG A 332 2.80 -2.97 20.65
C ARG A 332 3.04 -2.22 21.96
N SER A 333 4.07 -2.60 22.71
CA SER A 333 4.52 -1.85 23.87
C SER A 333 6.03 -1.98 24.03
N GLU A 334 6.67 -0.89 24.42
CA GLU A 334 8.01 -0.90 24.99
C GLU A 334 8.01 -1.56 26.38
N GLU A 335 9.21 -1.89 26.87
CA GLU A 335 9.38 -2.29 28.26
C GLU A 335 9.14 -1.09 29.19
N ILE A 336 8.59 -1.35 30.38
CA ILE A 336 8.36 -0.30 31.38
C ILE A 336 9.73 0.19 31.87
N PRO A 337 10.09 1.48 31.67
CA PRO A 337 11.36 2.01 32.17
C PRO A 337 11.44 1.91 33.69
N GLU A 338 12.60 1.56 34.26
CA GLU A 338 12.77 1.47 35.73
C GLU A 338 12.53 2.81 36.46
N ASP A 339 12.60 3.92 35.74
CA ASP A 339 12.39 5.28 36.23
C ASP A 339 11.10 5.93 35.70
N TRP A 340 10.17 5.12 35.19
CA TRP A 340 8.94 5.60 34.55
C TRP A 340 8.14 6.58 35.41
N ASP A 341 8.19 6.44 36.74
CA ASP A 341 7.47 7.27 37.70
C ASP A 341 8.35 8.21 38.53
N LYS A 342 9.68 8.26 38.31
CA LYS A 342 10.58 9.08 39.13
C LYS A 342 10.48 10.56 38.81
N LYS A 343 10.13 10.92 37.57
CA LYS A 343 9.98 12.32 37.14
C LYS A 343 8.56 12.84 37.40
N PRO A 344 8.37 14.17 37.45
CA PRO A 344 7.05 14.78 37.58
C PRO A 344 6.09 14.37 36.45
N VAL A 345 6.58 14.33 35.21
CA VAL A 345 5.87 13.71 34.09
C VAL A 345 6.16 12.22 34.05
N LYS A 346 5.13 11.40 34.23
CA LYS A 346 5.22 9.93 34.18
C LYS A 346 5.37 9.43 32.74
N VAL A 347 6.19 8.42 32.54
CA VAL A 347 6.37 7.77 31.24
C VAL A 347 5.47 6.55 31.17
N LEU A 348 4.58 6.53 30.18
CA LEU A 348 3.72 5.39 29.90
C LEU A 348 4.21 4.66 28.67
N VAL A 349 3.99 3.35 28.70
CA VAL A 349 4.13 2.38 27.61
C VAL A 349 2.84 1.55 27.60
N GLY A 350 2.58 0.79 26.53
CA GLY A 350 1.36 -0.02 26.46
C GLY A 350 1.13 -0.93 27.69
N LYS A 351 2.20 -1.51 28.25
CA LYS A 351 2.17 -2.42 29.41
C LYS A 351 1.70 -1.77 30.74
N ASN A 352 1.92 -0.47 30.95
CA ASN A 352 1.50 0.23 32.17
C ASN A 352 0.41 1.28 31.93
N PHE A 353 -0.05 1.44 30.68
CA PHE A 353 -0.99 2.48 30.32
C PHE A 353 -2.32 2.34 31.07
N ASP A 354 -2.95 1.17 31.01
CA ASP A 354 -4.27 0.96 31.62
C ASP A 354 -4.21 1.02 33.15
N SER A 355 -3.15 0.47 33.76
CA SER A 355 -3.01 0.49 35.22
C SER A 355 -2.87 1.91 35.79
N VAL A 356 -2.31 2.84 35.00
CA VAL A 356 -2.21 4.25 35.38
C VAL A 356 -3.49 5.01 35.01
N THR A 357 -3.98 4.89 33.77
CA THR A 357 -5.08 5.71 33.26
C THR A 357 -6.47 5.29 33.73
N GLN A 358 -6.68 4.02 34.04
CA GLN A 358 -7.95 3.51 34.56
C GLN A 358 -8.04 3.56 36.09
N ASN A 359 -7.09 4.22 36.76
CA ASN A 359 -7.13 4.41 38.20
C ASN A 359 -8.28 5.36 38.58
N SER A 360 -9.36 4.79 39.15
CA SER A 360 -10.57 5.52 39.48
C SER A 360 -10.39 6.63 40.54
N SER A 361 -9.25 6.69 41.23
CA SER A 361 -8.90 7.74 42.20
C SER A 361 -8.04 8.86 41.62
N LYS A 362 -7.61 8.77 40.36
CA LYS A 362 -6.68 9.71 39.74
C LYS A 362 -7.27 10.30 38.47
N ASN A 363 -6.94 11.57 38.23
CA ASN A 363 -7.18 12.29 37.00
C ASN A 363 -5.88 12.26 36.19
N VAL A 364 -5.85 11.55 35.07
CA VAL A 364 -4.63 11.36 34.29
C VAL A 364 -4.71 12.19 33.02
N PHE A 365 -3.69 13.01 32.77
CA PHE A 365 -3.56 13.77 31.54
C PHE A 365 -2.34 13.29 30.77
N VAL A 366 -2.58 12.73 29.58
CA VAL A 366 -1.54 12.04 28.80
C VAL A 366 -1.27 12.78 27.49
N GLU A 367 0.01 13.06 27.24
CA GLU A 367 0.53 13.46 25.93
C GLU A 367 0.92 12.21 25.12
N PHE A 368 0.26 12.01 23.99
CA PHE A 368 0.66 11.04 22.97
C PHE A 368 1.53 11.78 21.94
N TYR A 369 2.81 11.47 21.93
CA TYR A 369 3.80 12.13 21.08
C TYR A 369 4.49 11.11 20.18
N ALA A 370 5.36 11.62 19.31
CA ALA A 370 6.44 10.79 18.83
C ALA A 370 7.74 11.56 18.58
N PRO A 371 8.90 10.85 18.57
CA PRO A 371 10.20 11.47 18.87
C PRO A 371 10.70 12.42 17.78
N TRP A 372 10.24 12.24 16.55
CA TRP A 372 10.63 13.02 15.38
C TRP A 372 9.78 14.28 15.11
N CYS A 373 8.75 14.57 15.90
CA CYS A 373 7.72 15.55 15.58
C CYS A 373 8.12 16.91 16.14
N GLY A 374 8.17 17.92 15.26
CA GLY A 374 8.53 19.29 15.65
C GLY A 374 7.59 19.86 16.72
N HIS A 375 6.28 19.67 16.57
CA HIS A 375 5.27 20.18 17.51
C HIS A 375 5.33 19.51 18.89
N CYS A 376 5.64 18.21 18.94
CA CYS A 376 5.88 17.51 20.20
C CYS A 376 7.12 18.06 20.92
N LYS A 377 8.21 18.33 20.19
CA LYS A 377 9.42 18.92 20.76
C LYS A 377 9.18 20.32 21.31
N GLU A 378 8.33 21.12 20.67
CA GLU A 378 7.90 22.44 21.15
C GLU A 378 7.03 22.35 22.42
N LEU A 379 6.17 21.32 22.52
CA LEU A 379 5.29 21.12 23.68
C LEU A 379 6.02 20.53 24.89
N SER A 380 7.02 19.67 24.69
CA SER A 380 7.77 18.99 25.76
C SER A 380 8.18 19.89 26.93
N PRO A 381 8.83 21.06 26.76
CA PRO A 381 9.20 21.90 27.90
C PRO A 381 7.99 22.49 28.65
N ILE A 382 6.87 22.71 27.96
CA ILE A 382 5.61 23.18 28.59
C ILE A 382 4.96 22.02 29.36
N TRP A 383 5.00 20.82 28.80
CA TRP A 383 4.47 19.61 29.43
C TRP A 383 5.27 19.23 30.69
N ASP A 384 6.60 19.36 30.64
CA ASP A 384 7.47 19.15 31.80
C ASP A 384 7.17 20.16 32.93
N GLN A 385 6.96 21.45 32.61
CA GLN A 385 6.52 22.46 33.59
C GLN A 385 5.14 22.13 34.19
N LEU A 386 4.22 21.59 33.38
CA LEU A 386 2.92 21.15 33.86
C LEU A 386 3.08 19.98 34.85
N GLY A 387 3.93 19.01 34.52
CA GLY A 387 4.27 17.91 35.43
C GLY A 387 4.84 18.41 36.75
N GLU A 388 5.82 19.32 36.71
CA GLU A 388 6.42 19.91 37.92
C GLU A 388 5.38 20.60 38.80
N LYS A 389 4.46 21.36 38.18
CA LYS A 389 3.42 22.09 38.90
C LYS A 389 2.46 21.17 39.66
N TYR A 390 2.17 19.98 39.12
CA TYR A 390 1.23 19.02 39.70
C TYR A 390 1.92 17.83 40.38
N ALA A 391 3.24 17.89 40.58
CA ALA A 391 4.03 16.77 41.14
C ALA A 391 3.56 16.34 42.54
N ASP A 392 3.12 17.31 43.36
CA ASP A 392 2.67 17.10 44.74
C ASP A 392 1.13 16.93 44.85
N HIS A 393 0.42 16.81 43.73
CA HIS A 393 -1.04 16.72 43.72
C HIS A 393 -1.51 15.27 43.85
N ASP A 394 -2.30 14.97 44.88
CA ASP A 394 -2.66 13.61 45.25
C ASP A 394 -3.62 12.91 44.27
N ASP A 395 -4.31 13.62 43.39
CA ASP A 395 -5.28 13.05 42.45
C ASP A 395 -5.03 13.45 40.99
N ILE A 396 -3.89 14.07 40.65
CA ILE A 396 -3.54 14.44 39.26
C ILE A 396 -2.24 13.76 38.84
N ILE A 397 -2.25 13.14 37.67
CA ILE A 397 -1.07 12.55 37.04
C ILE A 397 -0.86 13.20 35.67
N ILE A 398 0.31 13.81 35.47
CA ILE A 398 0.75 14.26 34.16
C ILE A 398 1.66 13.19 33.57
N ALA A 399 1.36 12.73 32.37
CA ALA A 399 2.05 11.62 31.74
C ALA A 399 2.30 11.84 30.24
N LYS A 400 3.20 11.05 29.67
CA LYS A 400 3.46 11.01 28.23
C LYS A 400 3.71 9.59 27.74
N MET A 401 3.34 9.31 26.50
CA MET A 401 3.52 8.03 25.83
C MET A 401 3.98 8.24 24.38
N ASP A 402 5.02 7.51 23.96
CA ASP A 402 5.41 7.46 22.55
C ASP A 402 4.42 6.54 21.80
N ALA A 403 3.51 7.15 21.04
CA ALA A 403 2.48 6.41 20.31
C ALA A 403 2.96 5.88 18.95
N THR A 404 4.25 6.01 18.60
CA THR A 404 4.87 5.26 17.49
C THR A 404 5.51 3.95 17.95
N ALA A 405 5.81 3.84 19.24
CA ALA A 405 6.39 2.65 19.84
C ALA A 405 5.39 1.85 20.68
N ASN A 406 4.23 2.44 21.01
CA ASN A 406 3.20 1.85 21.87
C ASN A 406 1.80 2.01 21.27
N GLU A 407 0.98 0.97 21.38
CA GLU A 407 -0.43 0.93 21.01
C GLU A 407 -1.27 0.57 22.25
N VAL A 408 -2.51 1.02 22.29
CA VAL A 408 -3.45 0.74 23.39
C VAL A 408 -4.85 0.50 22.84
N GLU A 409 -5.58 -0.47 23.39
CA GLU A 409 -6.87 -0.93 22.84
C GLU A 409 -7.91 0.16 22.67
N ALA A 410 -8.02 1.02 23.68
CA ALA A 410 -9.11 1.98 23.76
C ALA A 410 -8.93 3.21 22.84
N LEU A 411 -7.76 3.40 22.23
CA LEU A 411 -7.41 4.67 21.59
C LEU A 411 -6.73 4.49 20.23
N THR A 412 -7.25 5.22 19.24
CA THR A 412 -6.57 5.48 17.98
C THR A 412 -5.91 6.86 18.04
N ILE A 413 -4.62 6.96 17.68
CA ILE A 413 -3.86 8.20 17.65
C ILE A 413 -3.47 8.51 16.20
N ASP A 414 -4.29 9.33 15.53
CA ASP A 414 -4.12 9.65 14.10
C ASP A 414 -3.19 10.85 13.83
N GLY A 415 -2.64 11.45 14.89
CA GLY A 415 -1.81 12.66 14.79
C GLY A 415 -1.06 12.97 16.08
N PHE A 416 -0.04 13.83 15.96
CA PHE A 416 0.90 14.14 17.06
C PHE A 416 1.18 15.65 17.16
N PRO A 417 1.24 16.21 18.39
CA PRO A 417 0.83 15.59 19.65
C PRO A 417 -0.70 15.45 19.73
N THR A 418 -1.17 14.37 20.34
CA THR A 418 -2.57 14.20 20.76
C THR A 418 -2.62 14.23 22.28
N LEU A 419 -3.53 15.01 22.87
CA LEU A 419 -3.68 15.12 24.33
C LEU A 419 -5.03 14.54 24.75
N LYS A 420 -5.04 13.61 25.70
CA LYS A 420 -6.28 13.00 26.23
C LYS A 420 -6.31 13.04 27.74
N TYR A 421 -7.49 13.32 28.27
CA TYR A 421 -7.75 13.38 29.70
C TYR A 421 -8.64 12.22 30.15
N PHE A 422 -8.16 11.50 31.16
CA PHE A 422 -8.78 10.33 31.78
C PHE A 422 -9.26 10.73 33.18
N PRO A 423 -10.55 11.04 33.36
CA PRO A 423 -11.09 11.51 34.63
C PRO A 423 -11.17 10.39 35.69
N ALA A 424 -10.97 10.78 36.95
CA ALA A 424 -11.26 9.91 38.09
C ALA A 424 -12.74 9.43 38.07
N GLY A 425 -12.96 8.20 38.52
CA GLY A 425 -14.28 7.57 38.61
C GLY A 425 -14.81 6.95 37.32
N GLY A 426 -13.97 6.72 36.30
CA GLY A 426 -14.35 5.95 35.09
C GLY A 426 -15.32 6.67 34.16
N LYS A 427 -15.31 8.01 34.15
CA LYS A 427 -16.10 8.83 33.22
C LYS A 427 -15.48 8.82 31.82
N GLU A 428 -16.24 9.22 30.79
CA GLU A 428 -15.80 9.21 29.39
C GLU A 428 -14.47 9.95 29.17
N ILE A 429 -13.60 9.34 28.35
CA ILE A 429 -12.32 9.90 27.92
C ILE A 429 -12.61 11.13 27.04
N SER A 430 -11.93 12.24 27.32
CA SER A 430 -12.13 13.47 26.55
C SER A 430 -10.92 13.80 25.69
N ASP A 431 -11.18 14.06 24.41
CA ASP A 431 -10.20 14.58 23.47
C ASP A 431 -10.00 16.08 23.72
N VAL A 432 -8.75 16.45 23.97
CA VAL A 432 -8.35 17.85 24.04
C VAL A 432 -7.89 18.27 22.64
N CYS A 433 -8.85 18.69 21.80
CA CYS A 433 -8.60 19.02 20.40
C CYS A 433 -7.53 20.11 20.21
N CYS A 434 -6.49 19.78 19.43
CA CYS A 434 -5.50 20.71 18.86
C CYS A 434 -6.02 21.36 17.55
N GLY A 435 -7.17 22.03 17.61
CA GLY A 435 -7.73 22.78 16.47
C GLY A 435 -7.30 24.25 16.47
N GLU A 436 -6.55 24.65 15.43
CA GLU A 436 -6.10 26.01 15.04
C GLU A 436 -4.90 26.65 15.76
N LYS A 437 -3.75 26.63 15.06
CA LYS A 437 -2.55 27.49 15.19
C LYS A 437 -2.01 27.63 16.62
N THR A 438 -0.85 27.00 16.87
CA THR A 438 0.03 27.00 18.06
C THR A 438 0.01 28.25 18.96
N THR A 439 -0.27 29.45 18.43
CA THR A 439 -0.51 30.69 19.21
C THR A 439 -1.78 30.68 20.09
N ASN A 440 -2.78 29.85 19.79
CA ASN A 440 -4.02 29.77 20.55
C ASN A 440 -3.97 28.75 21.69
N PHE A 441 -3.03 27.79 21.70
CA PHE A 441 -2.92 26.80 22.77
C PHE A 441 -2.59 27.43 24.13
N LEU A 442 -1.69 28.42 24.16
CA LEU A 442 -1.38 29.24 25.35
C LEU A 442 -2.53 30.17 25.78
N LYS A 443 -3.48 30.45 24.88
CA LYS A 443 -4.73 31.19 25.19
C LYS A 443 -5.85 30.25 25.63
N TRP A 444 -5.89 29.02 25.11
CA TRP A 444 -6.90 28.01 25.41
C TRP A 444 -6.64 27.34 26.77
N THR A 445 -5.38 27.03 27.10
CA THR A 445 -4.96 26.66 28.47
C THR A 445 -5.32 27.73 29.50
N LYS A 446 -5.27 29.02 29.11
CA LYS A 446 -5.74 30.16 29.92
C LYS A 446 -7.27 30.29 29.99
N SER A 447 -8.02 29.77 29.01
CA SER A 447 -9.47 30.02 28.86
C SER A 447 -10.35 28.84 29.27
N THR A 448 -9.90 27.60 29.10
CA THR A 448 -10.75 26.40 29.25
C THR A 448 -10.65 25.77 30.63
N PHE A 449 -9.53 25.95 31.34
CA PHE A 449 -9.45 25.64 32.77
C PHE A 449 -10.24 26.63 33.66
N ILE A 450 -10.87 27.65 33.07
CA ILE A 450 -11.81 28.57 33.73
C ILE A 450 -13.25 28.01 33.75
N THR A 451 -13.60 27.01 32.92
CA THR A 451 -14.99 26.55 32.77
C THR A 451 -15.28 25.13 33.26
N LEU A 452 -14.31 24.43 33.83
CA LEU A 452 -14.56 23.16 34.51
C LEU A 452 -14.45 23.35 36.02
N SER A 453 -15.58 23.73 36.61
CA SER A 453 -15.87 23.41 38.01
C SER A 453 -17.38 23.39 38.21
N PRO A 454 -17.87 22.48 39.05
CA PRO A 454 -18.61 23.01 40.18
C PRO A 454 -18.03 22.38 41.43
N VAL A 455 -16.92 22.94 41.92
CA VAL A 455 -16.76 23.53 43.25
C VAL A 455 -15.30 24.00 43.37
N CYS A 456 -15.15 25.34 43.34
CA CYS A 456 -14.04 26.13 43.87
C CYS A 456 -12.62 25.85 43.35
N LEU A 457 -12.35 26.33 42.14
CA LEU A 457 -11.08 26.98 41.78
C LEU A 457 -11.13 28.44 42.27
N THR A 458 -10.31 28.83 43.24
CA THR A 458 -9.74 30.19 43.48
C THR A 458 -8.97 30.17 44.83
N ALA A 459 -7.98 31.04 45.10
CA ALA A 459 -7.64 32.34 44.52
C ALA A 459 -6.11 32.53 44.57
N ASP A 460 -5.40 32.39 43.44
CA ASP A 460 -4.06 33.01 43.23
C ASP A 460 -3.46 32.78 41.84
N ILE A 461 -4.25 32.35 40.84
CA ILE A 461 -3.76 31.93 39.51
C ILE A 461 -3.01 33.05 38.72
N ILE A 462 -3.01 34.30 39.18
CA ILE A 462 -2.93 35.47 38.30
C ILE A 462 -1.65 36.32 38.48
N LEU A 463 -0.87 36.16 39.56
CA LEU A 463 0.12 37.19 39.92
C LEU A 463 1.54 37.05 39.32
N LYS A 464 1.87 35.98 38.58
CA LYS A 464 3.27 35.75 38.12
C LYS A 464 3.51 35.41 36.64
N ILE A 465 2.49 35.33 35.79
CA ILE A 465 2.70 35.23 34.32
C ILE A 465 3.02 36.63 33.72
N THR A 466 3.00 37.69 34.53
CA THR A 466 3.53 39.03 34.22
C THR A 466 5.06 39.02 34.17
N GLN A 467 5.66 38.73 33.02
CA GLN A 467 6.86 39.38 32.44
C GLN A 467 7.43 38.57 31.25
N VAL A 468 7.87 39.28 30.21
CA VAL A 468 8.41 38.80 28.90
C VAL A 468 7.29 38.43 27.91
N GLU A 469 7.00 39.17 26.83
CA GLU A 469 7.87 39.93 25.95
C GLU A 469 7.11 41.09 25.27
N CYS A 470 7.62 42.30 25.48
CA CYS A 470 7.24 43.51 24.77
C CYS A 470 8.46 43.91 23.93
N LYS A 471 8.43 43.71 22.61
CA LYS A 471 8.90 44.68 21.60
C LYS A 471 9.01 44.10 20.18
N SER A 472 8.48 44.92 19.27
CA SER A 472 8.95 45.20 17.90
C SER A 472 8.18 44.58 16.73
N LYS A 473 7.40 45.48 16.10
CA LYS A 473 7.22 45.77 14.65
C LYS A 473 5.75 46.11 14.43
N GLU A 474 5.31 47.31 14.81
CA GLU A 474 5.52 48.57 14.09
C GLU A 474 5.10 48.50 12.60
N LYS A 475 3.98 49.17 12.33
CA LYS A 475 3.59 49.85 11.09
C LYS A 475 3.80 49.08 9.79
N ARG A 476 2.67 48.67 9.17
CA ARG A 476 2.24 49.13 7.83
C ARG A 476 0.75 48.78 7.62
N ARG A 477 -0.08 49.82 7.70
CA ARG A 477 -1.42 49.98 7.10
C ARG A 477 -1.29 50.07 5.55
N PRO A 478 -2.36 50.26 4.76
CA PRO A 478 -3.81 49.98 4.91
C PRO A 478 -4.42 49.43 3.59
N GLY A 479 -5.77 49.43 3.48
CA GLY A 479 -6.50 50.23 2.46
C GLY A 479 -6.35 49.89 1.00
#